data_AF-A0A7Y4U625-F1
#
_entry.id   AF-A0A7Y4U625-F1
#
_cell.length_a   1.000
_cell.length_b   1.000
_cell.length_c   1.000
_cell.angle_alpha   90.00
_cell.angle_beta   90.00
_cell.angle_gamma   90.00
#
_symmetry.space_group_name_H-M   'P 1'
#
loop_
_entity.id
_entity.type
_entity.pdbx_description
1 polymer ?
#
loop_
_entity_poly.entity_id
_entity_poly.type
_entity_poly.pdbx_seq_one_letter_code
_entity_poly.pdbx_strand_id
1 'polypeptide(L)'
;MFADSLNVDFFSAGANTFNVRAQGGAHFNAQTSLFFGAQTRQMLNLWNAPAIDNYGIGVQANTLYFRTGNHFAWFRDGIHNDNMFNPGSGGTEIMRLDTNGNLSILGALSSLSDRAMKADFAAVNSLQVLERVIALPIQSWRYKSDHATRHLGPMAQDFHAAFGVGADDKHIATVDADGVALAAIQGLNQKLERENAKLKAENSAITARLATLEAQVVTHKRTQARLERLEARFEAMFHARAEK
;
A
#
# COMPACT_ATOMS: atom_id res chain seq x y z
N MET A 1 4.72 14.89 -57.76
CA MET A 1 5.32 15.97 -56.96
C MET A 1 4.99 15.68 -55.51
N PHE A 2 5.94 15.19 -54.71
CA PHE A 2 5.80 15.10 -53.25
C PHE A 2 5.98 16.53 -52.73
N ALA A 3 4.90 17.31 -52.79
CA ALA A 3 4.94 18.76 -52.70
C ALA A 3 4.88 19.21 -51.24
N ASP A 4 6.03 19.58 -50.68
CA ASP A 4 6.07 20.69 -49.75
C ASP A 4 6.26 22.01 -50.53
N SER A 5 6.13 23.14 -49.84
CA SER A 5 6.26 24.48 -50.43
C SER A 5 7.72 24.91 -50.66
N LEU A 6 8.69 24.02 -50.39
CA LEU A 6 10.11 24.32 -50.46
C LEU A 6 10.66 24.02 -51.86
N ASN A 7 11.20 25.04 -52.52
CA ASN A 7 11.90 24.91 -53.79
C ASN A 7 13.37 24.48 -53.60
N VAL A 8 13.58 23.34 -52.94
CA VAL A 8 14.90 22.75 -52.69
C VAL A 8 14.87 21.24 -52.96
N ASP A 9 16.00 20.70 -53.42
CA ASP A 9 16.13 19.27 -53.70
C ASP A 9 15.82 18.39 -52.48
N PHE A 10 15.18 17.24 -52.72
CA PHE A 10 14.90 16.23 -51.70
C PHE A 10 15.54 14.91 -52.12
N PHE A 11 16.67 14.58 -51.50
CA PHE A 11 17.48 13.43 -51.89
C PHE A 11 17.00 12.12 -51.24
N SER A 12 17.37 11.00 -51.85
CA SER A 12 17.22 9.66 -51.26
C SER A 12 18.01 9.56 -49.94
N ALA A 13 17.49 8.76 -48.99
CA ALA A 13 18.13 8.52 -47.69
C ALA A 13 18.96 7.23 -47.70
N GLY A 14 19.21 6.65 -48.88
CA GLY A 14 19.93 5.41 -49.08
C GLY A 14 19.23 4.48 -50.08
N ALA A 15 19.87 3.34 -50.37
CA ALA A 15 19.26 2.33 -51.22
C ALA A 15 17.94 1.81 -50.62
N ASN A 16 16.96 1.54 -51.48
CA ASN A 16 15.66 0.94 -51.13
C ASN A 16 14.78 1.79 -50.20
N THR A 17 14.92 3.12 -50.22
CA THR A 17 14.06 4.03 -49.43
C THR A 17 12.93 4.61 -50.26
N PHE A 18 11.71 4.61 -49.71
CA PHE A 18 10.64 5.48 -50.16
C PHE A 18 10.57 6.70 -49.24
N ASN A 19 11.03 7.84 -49.72
CA ASN A 19 11.09 9.08 -48.94
C ASN A 19 9.89 9.98 -49.26
N VAL A 20 9.25 10.51 -48.22
CA VAL A 20 8.13 11.44 -48.34
C VAL A 20 8.48 12.76 -47.65
N ARG A 21 8.39 13.87 -48.38
CA ARG A 21 8.42 15.24 -47.84
C ARG A 21 7.07 15.89 -48.09
N ALA A 22 6.24 15.98 -47.05
CA ALA A 22 4.87 16.50 -47.15
C ALA A 22 4.49 17.23 -45.85
N GLN A 23 4.26 18.55 -45.94
CA GLN A 23 3.88 19.39 -44.78
C GLN A 23 2.53 18.97 -44.17
N GLY A 24 1.62 18.44 -44.99
CA GLY A 24 0.31 17.94 -44.56
C GLY A 24 0.29 16.48 -44.08
N GLY A 25 1.46 15.83 -43.97
CA GLY A 25 1.60 14.44 -43.56
C GLY A 25 1.41 13.40 -44.68
N ALA A 26 1.51 12.12 -44.29
CA ALA A 26 1.28 10.97 -45.18
C ALA A 26 -0.08 10.34 -44.88
N HIS A 27 -0.98 10.37 -45.87
CA HIS A 27 -2.33 9.81 -45.75
C HIS A 27 -2.38 8.48 -46.50
N PHE A 28 -2.78 7.41 -45.81
CA PHE A 28 -2.98 6.09 -46.39
C PHE A 28 -4.49 5.80 -46.48
N ASN A 29 -4.88 4.97 -47.45
CA ASN A 29 -6.28 4.56 -47.62
C ASN A 29 -6.86 3.97 -46.32
N ALA A 30 -8.10 4.30 -45.97
CA ALA A 30 -8.71 3.89 -44.69
C ALA A 30 -8.93 2.37 -44.57
N GLN A 31 -8.89 1.63 -45.67
CA GLN A 31 -9.06 0.19 -45.75
C GLN A 31 -7.72 -0.55 -45.93
N THR A 32 -6.59 0.07 -45.61
CA THR A 32 -5.25 -0.55 -45.70
C THR A 32 -4.68 -0.90 -44.33
N SER A 33 -3.51 -1.54 -44.31
CA SER A 33 -2.73 -1.85 -43.11
C SER A 33 -1.24 -1.59 -43.36
N LEU A 34 -0.50 -1.25 -42.30
CA LEU A 34 0.95 -1.13 -42.33
C LEU A 34 1.58 -2.43 -41.84
N PHE A 35 2.37 -3.07 -42.70
CA PHE A 35 3.05 -4.32 -42.39
C PHE A 35 4.56 -4.08 -42.22
N PHE A 36 5.13 -4.49 -41.08
CA PHE A 36 6.56 -4.26 -40.77
C PHE A 36 7.45 -5.50 -40.92
N GLY A 37 6.85 -6.66 -41.27
CA GLY A 37 7.52 -7.94 -41.47
C GLY A 37 7.79 -8.71 -40.17
N ALA A 38 8.56 -9.79 -40.28
CA ALA A 38 8.88 -10.71 -39.17
C ALA A 38 10.16 -10.33 -38.39
N GLN A 39 10.93 -9.36 -38.88
CA GLN A 39 12.19 -8.97 -38.24
C GLN A 39 11.93 -8.12 -37.01
N THR A 40 12.42 -8.54 -35.84
CA THR A 40 12.38 -7.73 -34.61
C THR A 40 13.25 -6.48 -34.76
N ARG A 41 12.68 -5.30 -34.49
CA ARG A 41 13.34 -3.98 -34.51
C ARG A 41 12.40 -2.90 -33.95
N GLN A 42 12.94 -1.69 -33.79
CA GLN A 42 12.12 -0.47 -33.69
C GLN A 42 11.43 -0.24 -35.03
N MET A 43 10.12 -0.49 -35.07
CA MET A 43 9.33 -0.41 -36.31
C MET A 43 8.98 1.03 -36.65
N LEU A 44 8.68 1.83 -35.63
CA LEU A 44 8.40 3.25 -35.74
C LEU A 44 9.42 4.04 -34.93
N ASN A 45 10.13 4.92 -35.63
CA ASN A 45 11.05 5.89 -35.06
C ASN A 45 10.32 7.24 -34.94
N LEU A 46 10.23 7.80 -33.74
CA LEU A 46 9.42 9.00 -33.49
C LEU A 46 10.27 10.26 -33.37
N TRP A 47 11.14 10.33 -32.35
CA TRP A 47 12.02 11.47 -32.13
C TRP A 47 13.38 10.97 -31.64
N ASN A 48 14.32 10.81 -32.57
CA ASN A 48 15.61 10.18 -32.30
C ASN A 48 16.74 11.06 -32.81
N ALA A 49 17.78 11.24 -31.99
CA ALA A 49 19.03 11.81 -32.46
C ALA A 49 19.78 10.76 -33.31
N PRO A 50 20.70 11.18 -34.20
CA PRO A 50 21.52 10.22 -34.95
C PRO A 50 22.21 9.23 -34.00
N ALA A 51 22.08 7.92 -34.31
CA ALA A 51 22.60 6.80 -33.53
C ALA A 51 22.02 6.61 -32.12
N ILE A 52 20.90 7.27 -31.78
CA ILE A 52 20.23 7.10 -30.48
C ILE A 52 18.75 6.75 -30.71
N ASP A 53 18.38 5.52 -30.34
CA ASP A 53 16.99 5.08 -30.32
C ASP A 53 16.36 5.42 -28.96
N ASN A 54 15.77 6.61 -28.81
CA ASN A 54 15.16 7.07 -27.55
C ASN A 54 13.64 7.03 -27.58
N TYR A 55 13.00 7.32 -28.72
CA TYR A 55 11.54 7.42 -28.83
C TYR A 55 11.05 6.57 -30.00
N GLY A 56 10.29 5.52 -29.71
CA GLY A 56 9.82 4.60 -30.73
C GLY A 56 8.92 3.48 -30.24
N ILE A 57 8.42 2.71 -31.20
CA ILE A 57 7.56 1.53 -30.98
C ILE A 57 8.18 0.37 -31.75
N GLY A 58 8.33 -0.78 -31.10
CA GLY A 58 8.99 -1.92 -31.72
C GLY A 58 8.64 -3.26 -31.10
N VAL A 59 9.18 -4.31 -31.70
CA VAL A 59 9.03 -5.68 -31.22
C VAL A 59 10.41 -6.29 -30.99
N GLN A 60 10.60 -6.88 -29.82
CA GLN A 60 11.72 -7.75 -29.44
C GLN A 60 11.18 -9.16 -29.17
N ALA A 61 12.00 -10.07 -28.62
CA ALA A 61 11.60 -11.45 -28.33
C ALA A 61 10.23 -11.54 -27.61
N ASN A 62 9.19 -11.88 -28.36
CA ASN A 62 7.78 -11.94 -27.95
C ASN A 62 7.26 -10.71 -27.18
N THR A 63 7.87 -9.54 -27.37
CA THR A 63 7.56 -8.34 -26.58
C THR A 63 7.33 -7.14 -27.49
N LEU A 64 6.11 -6.61 -27.48
CA LEU A 64 5.84 -5.26 -27.97
C LEU A 64 6.36 -4.26 -26.93
N TYR A 65 7.15 -3.28 -27.36
CA TYR A 65 7.65 -2.23 -26.48
C TYR A 65 7.33 -0.84 -27.01
N PHE A 66 7.18 0.08 -26.06
CA PHE A 66 7.25 1.51 -26.26
C PHE A 66 8.53 2.01 -25.61
N ARG A 67 9.31 2.81 -26.33
CA ARG A 67 10.55 3.39 -25.83
C ARG A 67 10.37 4.89 -25.69
N THR A 68 10.83 5.42 -24.55
CA THR A 68 10.91 6.84 -24.27
C THR A 68 12.29 7.17 -23.72
N GLY A 69 12.80 8.35 -24.06
CA GLY A 69 14.07 8.85 -23.53
C GLY A 69 13.94 9.42 -22.11
N ASN A 70 12.72 9.70 -21.63
CA ASN A 70 12.52 10.35 -20.35
C ASN A 70 11.25 9.86 -19.64
N HIS A 71 10.07 10.23 -20.16
CA HIS A 71 8.78 9.94 -19.51
C HIS A 71 7.79 9.33 -20.48
N PHE A 72 6.78 8.63 -19.95
CA PHE A 72 5.65 8.15 -20.72
C PHE A 72 4.35 8.66 -20.07
N ALA A 73 3.50 9.35 -20.83
CA ALA A 73 2.28 9.93 -20.30
C ALA A 73 1.07 9.59 -21.17
N TRP A 74 -0.08 9.50 -20.53
CA TRP A 74 -1.38 9.34 -21.18
C TRP A 74 -2.22 10.56 -20.85
N PHE A 75 -2.75 11.18 -21.89
CA PHE A 75 -3.64 12.33 -21.79
C PHE A 75 -5.04 11.95 -22.25
N ARG A 76 -6.04 12.53 -21.60
CA ARG A 76 -7.41 12.54 -22.09
C ARG A 76 -7.69 13.91 -22.69
N ASP A 77 -8.25 13.93 -23.89
CA ASP A 77 -8.52 15.14 -24.66
C ASP A 77 -7.27 16.02 -24.83
N GLY A 78 -7.47 17.31 -25.17
CA GLY A 78 -6.40 18.29 -25.26
C GLY A 78 -5.91 18.61 -26.67
N ILE A 79 -4.86 19.41 -26.73
CA ILE A 79 -4.15 19.80 -27.95
C ILE A 79 -2.65 19.69 -27.74
N HIS A 80 -1.88 19.53 -28.80
CA HIS A 80 -0.43 19.42 -28.68
C HIS A 80 0.18 20.65 -27.99
N ASN A 81 1.09 20.38 -27.06
CA ASN A 81 1.90 21.37 -26.36
C ASN A 81 3.31 20.78 -26.17
N ASP A 82 4.35 21.58 -26.42
CA ASP A 82 5.74 21.12 -26.32
C ASP A 82 6.24 21.01 -24.86
N ASN A 83 5.53 21.59 -23.89
CA ASN A 83 5.94 21.52 -22.50
C ASN A 83 5.67 20.12 -21.92
N MET A 84 6.64 19.64 -21.13
CA MET A 84 6.56 18.35 -20.45
C MET A 84 5.31 18.25 -19.57
N PHE A 85 4.60 17.12 -19.66
CA PHE A 85 3.36 16.85 -18.90
C PHE A 85 2.23 17.86 -19.14
N ASN A 86 2.28 18.62 -20.23
CA ASN A 86 1.23 19.55 -20.59
C ASN A 86 0.32 18.94 -21.66
N PRO A 87 -0.91 18.55 -21.33
CA PRO A 87 -1.85 17.98 -22.29
C PRO A 87 -2.48 19.03 -23.22
N GLY A 88 -2.07 20.30 -23.09
CA GLY A 88 -2.64 21.44 -23.81
C GLY A 88 -4.04 21.84 -23.31
N SER A 89 -4.61 22.85 -23.99
CA SER A 89 -5.93 23.38 -23.64
C SER A 89 -7.02 22.30 -23.77
N GLY A 90 -7.82 22.15 -22.72
CA GLY A 90 -8.88 21.14 -22.64
C GLY A 90 -8.40 19.71 -22.32
N GLY A 91 -7.10 19.49 -22.17
CA GLY A 91 -6.54 18.17 -21.88
C GLY A 91 -6.34 17.89 -20.39
N THR A 92 -6.19 16.63 -20.03
CA THR A 92 -5.89 16.19 -18.66
C THR A 92 -4.86 15.06 -18.67
N GLU A 93 -3.82 15.15 -17.83
CA GLU A 93 -2.94 14.00 -17.56
C GLU A 93 -3.66 12.95 -16.70
N ILE A 94 -3.76 11.73 -17.22
CA ILE A 94 -4.50 10.64 -16.55
C ILE A 94 -3.59 9.55 -16.01
N MET A 95 -2.40 9.39 -16.59
CA MET A 95 -1.39 8.44 -16.15
C MET A 95 -0.01 8.91 -16.61
N ARG A 96 1.01 8.63 -15.80
CA ARG A 96 2.41 8.95 -16.10
C ARG A 96 3.36 7.92 -15.48
N LEU A 97 4.33 7.48 -16.27
CA LEU A 97 5.54 6.80 -15.81
C LEU A 97 6.72 7.77 -15.91
N ASP A 98 7.35 8.09 -14.77
CA ASP A 98 8.51 8.98 -14.72
C ASP A 98 9.85 8.24 -14.88
N THR A 99 10.96 8.98 -14.88
CA THR A 99 12.32 8.43 -15.03
C THR A 99 12.78 7.55 -13.90
N ASN A 100 12.18 7.71 -12.72
CA ASN A 100 12.49 6.89 -11.55
C ASN A 100 11.67 5.60 -11.53
N GLY A 101 10.78 5.41 -12.52
CA GLY A 101 9.87 4.27 -12.59
C GLY A 101 8.60 4.46 -11.76
N ASN A 102 8.32 5.67 -11.27
CA ASN A 102 7.10 5.92 -10.52
C ASN A 102 5.91 6.00 -11.47
N LEU A 103 4.86 5.23 -11.15
CA LEU A 103 3.58 5.32 -11.83
C LEU A 103 2.65 6.26 -11.05
N SER A 104 2.26 7.37 -11.68
CA SER A 104 1.19 8.26 -11.21
C SER A 104 -0.08 8.00 -12.03
N ILE A 105 -1.23 7.91 -11.37
CA ILE A 105 -2.54 7.81 -12.01
C ILE A 105 -3.48 8.83 -11.38
N LEU A 106 -4.38 9.41 -12.18
CA LEU A 106 -5.37 10.37 -11.68
C LEU A 106 -6.47 9.69 -10.84
N GLY A 107 -6.78 8.43 -11.17
CA GLY A 107 -7.82 7.63 -10.52
C GLY A 107 -7.27 6.64 -9.50
N ALA A 108 -8.06 5.60 -9.21
CA ALA A 108 -7.66 4.51 -8.33
C ALA A 108 -6.98 3.36 -9.10
N LEU A 109 -6.02 2.70 -8.46
CA LEU A 109 -5.44 1.45 -8.94
C LEU A 109 -6.32 0.29 -8.48
N SER A 110 -7.01 -0.37 -9.40
CA SER A 110 -7.83 -1.55 -9.09
C SER A 110 -7.06 -2.83 -9.44
N SER A 111 -6.78 -3.67 -8.44
CA SER A 111 -6.15 -4.98 -8.62
C SER A 111 -7.21 -6.08 -8.68
N LEU A 112 -7.02 -7.08 -9.54
CA LEU A 112 -7.92 -8.23 -9.64
C LEU A 112 -8.00 -8.96 -8.29
N SER A 113 -9.20 -9.07 -7.73
CA SER A 113 -9.45 -9.76 -6.47
C SER A 113 -10.82 -10.42 -6.48
N ASP A 114 -10.99 -11.39 -7.37
CA ASP A 114 -12.20 -12.21 -7.45
C ASP A 114 -11.92 -13.61 -6.88
N ARG A 115 -12.87 -14.17 -6.12
CA ARG A 115 -12.80 -15.55 -5.60
C ARG A 115 -12.74 -16.55 -6.74
N ALA A 116 -13.44 -16.33 -7.85
CA ALA A 116 -13.44 -17.24 -9.00
C ALA A 116 -12.09 -17.31 -9.72
N MET A 117 -11.25 -16.28 -9.57
CA MET A 117 -9.91 -16.19 -10.14
C MET A 117 -8.81 -16.66 -9.17
N LYS A 118 -9.19 -17.15 -7.98
CA LYS A 118 -8.28 -17.61 -6.93
C LYS A 118 -8.57 -19.07 -6.57
N ALA A 119 -7.53 -19.79 -6.20
CA ALA A 119 -7.60 -21.19 -5.77
C ALA A 119 -6.85 -21.38 -4.45
N ASP A 120 -6.89 -22.61 -3.93
CA ASP A 120 -6.08 -23.05 -2.78
C ASP A 120 -6.26 -22.21 -1.50
N PHE A 121 -7.52 -21.88 -1.18
CA PHE A 121 -7.85 -21.11 0.01
C PHE A 121 -7.49 -21.88 1.29
N ALA A 122 -6.67 -21.26 2.14
CA ALA A 122 -6.34 -21.74 3.47
C ALA A 122 -6.62 -20.68 4.54
N ALA A 123 -7.06 -21.13 5.72
CA ALA A 123 -7.21 -20.24 6.87
C ALA A 123 -5.84 -19.81 7.41
N VAL A 124 -5.74 -18.56 7.87
CA VAL A 124 -4.53 -18.01 8.48
C VAL A 124 -4.71 -17.86 9.99
N ASN A 125 -3.63 -18.09 10.75
CA ASN A 125 -3.62 -17.77 12.18
C ASN A 125 -3.24 -16.29 12.38
N SER A 126 -4.25 -15.44 12.57
CA SER A 126 -4.08 -13.99 12.71
C SER A 126 -3.16 -13.57 13.87
N LEU A 127 -3.07 -14.35 14.95
CA LEU A 127 -2.15 -14.07 16.05
C LEU A 127 -0.70 -14.30 15.66
N GLN A 128 -0.44 -15.39 14.93
CA GLN A 128 0.90 -15.68 14.43
C GLN A 128 1.33 -14.63 13.38
N VAL A 129 0.40 -14.18 12.54
CA VAL A 129 0.67 -13.07 11.60
C VAL A 129 0.99 -11.79 12.37
N LEU A 130 0.21 -11.44 13.40
CA LEU A 130 0.51 -10.29 14.26
C LEU A 130 1.89 -10.39 14.90
N GLU A 131 2.26 -11.56 15.46
CA GLU A 131 3.57 -11.78 16.08
C GLU A 131 4.71 -11.54 15.09
N ARG A 132 4.57 -12.04 13.86
CA ARG A 132 5.54 -11.79 12.77
C ARG A 132 5.61 -10.31 12.37
N VAL A 133 4.47 -9.62 12.29
CA VAL A 133 4.42 -8.18 12.00
C VAL A 133 5.09 -7.37 13.10
N ILE A 134 4.90 -7.73 14.37
CA ILE A 134 5.56 -7.07 15.51
C ILE A 134 7.08 -7.25 15.46
N ALA A 135 7.56 -8.42 15.01
CA ALA A 135 8.98 -8.71 14.86
C ALA A 135 9.59 -8.09 13.58
N LEU A 136 8.77 -7.59 12.64
CA LEU A 136 9.24 -7.11 11.36
C LEU A 136 9.91 -5.73 11.49
N PRO A 137 11.15 -5.55 11.02
CA PRO A 137 11.80 -4.24 11.05
C PRO A 137 11.06 -3.23 10.16
N ILE A 138 10.54 -2.16 10.75
CA ILE A 138 9.99 -1.02 10.02
C ILE A 138 10.98 0.13 10.09
N GLN A 139 11.41 0.62 8.94
CA GLN A 139 12.43 1.66 8.84
C GLN A 139 11.96 2.80 7.94
N SER A 140 12.48 4.00 8.18
CA SER A 140 12.37 5.09 7.22
C SER A 140 13.57 5.10 6.28
N TRP A 141 13.31 5.03 5.00
CA TRP A 141 14.32 4.91 3.95
C TRP A 141 13.99 5.83 2.76
N ARG A 142 14.90 5.90 1.79
CA ARG A 142 14.70 6.59 0.51
C ARG A 142 15.32 5.74 -0.60
N TYR A 143 14.83 5.87 -1.83
CA TYR A 143 15.47 5.21 -2.96
C TYR A 143 16.85 5.84 -3.26
N LYS A 144 17.72 5.07 -3.90
CA LYS A 144 19.01 5.62 -4.37
C LYS A 144 18.84 6.61 -5.53
N SER A 145 17.79 6.44 -6.35
CA SER A 145 17.43 7.32 -7.46
C SER A 145 16.61 8.54 -7.03
N ASP A 146 15.92 8.46 -5.89
CA ASP A 146 15.11 9.55 -5.34
C ASP A 146 15.60 9.92 -3.94
N HIS A 147 16.37 11.01 -3.86
CA HIS A 147 16.92 11.51 -2.61
C HIS A 147 15.96 12.43 -1.83
N ALA A 148 14.86 12.88 -2.45
CA ALA A 148 13.93 13.85 -1.87
C ALA A 148 12.82 13.16 -1.07
N THR A 149 12.34 12.00 -1.53
CA THR A 149 11.20 11.32 -0.92
C THR A 149 11.66 10.35 0.16
N ARG A 150 11.05 10.44 1.35
CA ARG A 150 11.16 9.41 2.37
C ARG A 150 9.97 8.47 2.29
N HIS A 151 10.27 7.18 2.39
CA HIS A 151 9.30 6.11 2.53
C HIS A 151 9.42 5.50 3.93
N LEU A 152 8.37 4.79 4.33
CA LEU A 152 8.30 4.07 5.60
C LEU A 152 7.78 2.68 5.30
N GLY A 153 8.50 1.65 5.73
CA GLY A 153 8.07 0.28 5.54
C GLY A 153 9.19 -0.73 5.78
N PRO A 154 8.86 -2.02 5.69
CA PRO A 154 9.86 -3.08 5.78
C PRO A 154 10.68 -3.17 4.49
N MET A 155 11.82 -3.87 4.57
CA MET A 155 12.52 -4.36 3.39
C MET A 155 11.81 -5.60 2.83
N ALA A 156 11.82 -5.79 1.51
CA ALA A 156 11.16 -6.92 0.86
C ALA A 156 11.73 -8.27 1.28
N GLN A 157 13.04 -8.33 1.57
CA GLN A 157 13.71 -9.55 2.02
C GLN A 157 13.19 -10.02 3.37
N ASP A 158 13.06 -9.10 4.33
CA ASP A 158 12.54 -9.40 5.67
C ASP A 158 11.05 -9.78 5.60
N PHE A 159 10.28 -9.08 4.77
CA PHE A 159 8.86 -9.38 4.55
C PHE A 159 8.68 -10.77 3.94
N HIS A 160 9.45 -11.09 2.89
CA HIS A 160 9.41 -12.40 2.24
C HIS A 160 9.86 -13.50 3.19
N ALA A 161 10.94 -13.30 3.97
CA ALA A 161 11.39 -14.25 4.98
C ALA A 161 10.34 -14.49 6.08
N ALA A 162 9.59 -13.46 6.47
CA ALA A 162 8.55 -13.57 7.50
C ALA A 162 7.27 -14.26 7.01
N PHE A 163 6.83 -14.00 5.77
CA PHE A 163 5.49 -14.40 5.29
C PHE A 163 5.49 -15.40 4.14
N GLY A 164 6.58 -15.52 3.38
CA GLY A 164 6.70 -16.47 2.27
C GLY A 164 5.75 -16.20 1.10
N VAL A 165 5.34 -14.94 0.90
CA VAL A 165 4.46 -14.50 -0.19
C VAL A 165 5.21 -13.59 -1.17
N GLY A 166 4.63 -13.35 -2.34
CA GLY A 166 5.25 -12.60 -3.43
C GLY A 166 6.05 -13.47 -4.40
N ALA A 167 6.43 -12.89 -5.54
CA ALA A 167 7.18 -13.59 -6.59
C ALA A 167 8.69 -13.69 -6.31
N ASP A 168 9.23 -12.75 -5.53
CA ASP A 168 10.65 -12.66 -5.16
C ASP A 168 10.84 -11.93 -3.82
N ASP A 169 12.09 -11.80 -3.38
CA ASP A 169 12.49 -11.13 -2.13
C ASP A 169 12.86 -9.64 -2.32
N LYS A 170 12.52 -9.05 -3.46
CA LYS A 170 12.88 -7.67 -3.84
C LYS A 170 11.68 -6.76 -4.03
N HIS A 171 10.49 -7.34 -4.15
CA HIS A 171 9.24 -6.61 -4.34
C HIS A 171 8.20 -7.03 -3.30
N ILE A 172 7.43 -6.07 -2.83
CA ILE A 172 6.24 -6.33 -2.01
C ILE A 172 5.04 -5.93 -2.87
N ALA A 173 4.22 -6.91 -3.25
CA ALA A 173 2.95 -6.60 -3.90
C ALA A 173 2.01 -5.95 -2.88
N THR A 174 1.31 -4.88 -3.27
CA THR A 174 0.39 -4.17 -2.38
C THR A 174 -0.70 -5.09 -1.82
N VAL A 175 -1.20 -6.02 -2.63
CA VAL A 175 -2.20 -7.02 -2.19
C VAL A 175 -1.69 -7.91 -1.05
N ASP A 176 -0.40 -8.24 -1.03
CA ASP A 176 0.20 -9.07 0.01
C ASP A 176 0.42 -8.25 1.29
N ALA A 177 0.94 -7.02 1.16
CA ALA A 177 1.11 -6.10 2.28
C ALA A 177 -0.23 -5.81 2.99
N ASP A 178 -1.28 -5.52 2.21
CA ASP A 178 -2.63 -5.26 2.71
C ASP A 178 -3.21 -6.49 3.40
N GLY A 179 -3.04 -7.68 2.81
CA GLY A 179 -3.47 -8.94 3.39
C GLY A 179 -2.82 -9.21 4.76
N VAL A 180 -1.50 -9.02 4.86
CA VAL A 180 -0.75 -9.15 6.11
C VAL A 180 -1.23 -8.14 7.15
N ALA A 181 -1.43 -6.88 6.76
CA ALA A 181 -1.91 -5.83 7.65
C ALA A 181 -3.31 -6.14 8.21
N LEU A 182 -4.24 -6.56 7.36
CA LEU A 182 -5.60 -6.93 7.78
C LEU A 182 -5.60 -8.14 8.72
N ALA A 183 -4.81 -9.16 8.42
CA ALA A 183 -4.66 -10.32 9.29
C ALA A 183 -4.03 -9.95 10.66
N ALA A 184 -3.04 -9.07 10.68
CA ALA A 184 -2.44 -8.57 11.92
C ALA A 184 -3.44 -7.76 12.75
N ILE A 185 -4.26 -6.91 12.13
CA ILE A 185 -5.33 -6.16 12.82
C ILE A 185 -6.35 -7.12 13.46
N GLN A 186 -6.75 -8.18 12.75
CA GLN A 186 -7.61 -9.21 13.33
C GLN A 186 -6.95 -9.90 14.54
N GLY A 187 -5.65 -10.21 14.44
CA GLY A 187 -4.87 -10.76 15.55
C GLY A 187 -4.83 -9.82 16.76
N LEU A 188 -4.66 -8.52 16.51
CA LEU A 188 -4.60 -7.49 17.56
C LEU A 188 -5.94 -7.38 18.28
N ASN A 189 -7.04 -7.36 17.53
CA ASN A 189 -8.38 -7.36 18.11
C ASN A 189 -8.65 -8.60 18.97
N GLN A 190 -8.22 -9.78 18.52
CA GLN A 190 -8.33 -11.01 19.31
C GLN A 190 -7.55 -10.93 20.63
N LYS A 191 -6.34 -10.36 20.61
CA LYS A 191 -5.55 -10.15 21.83
C LYS A 191 -6.23 -9.16 22.77
N LEU A 192 -6.73 -8.05 22.23
CA LEU A 192 -7.41 -7.00 22.98
C LEU A 192 -8.67 -7.53 23.69
N GLU A 193 -9.51 -8.28 22.99
CA GLU A 193 -10.73 -8.86 23.57
C GLU A 193 -10.43 -9.83 24.72
N ARG A 194 -9.38 -10.65 24.57
CA ARG A 194 -8.96 -11.58 25.64
C ARG A 194 -8.46 -10.84 26.87
N GLU A 195 -7.61 -9.83 26.69
CA GLU A 195 -7.11 -9.02 27.80
C GLU A 195 -8.23 -8.24 28.49
N ASN A 196 -9.17 -7.68 27.72
CA ASN A 196 -10.32 -6.96 28.26
C ASN A 196 -11.25 -7.89 29.07
N ALA A 197 -11.53 -9.10 28.57
CA ALA A 197 -12.30 -10.10 29.29
C ALA A 197 -11.63 -10.50 30.61
N LYS A 198 -10.30 -10.68 30.60
CA LYS A 198 -9.51 -10.98 31.80
C LYS A 198 -9.60 -9.83 32.82
N LEU A 199 -9.36 -8.59 32.40
CA LEU A 199 -9.43 -7.41 33.28
C LEU A 199 -10.82 -7.21 33.87
N LYS A 200 -11.89 -7.46 33.10
CA LYS A 200 -13.27 -7.42 33.60
C LYS A 200 -13.53 -8.47 34.68
N ALA A 201 -13.05 -9.70 34.48
CA ALA A 201 -13.18 -10.77 35.46
C ALA A 201 -12.42 -10.44 36.76
N GLU A 202 -11.19 -9.93 36.65
CA GLU A 202 -10.39 -9.50 37.79
C GLU A 202 -11.05 -8.34 38.55
N ASN A 203 -11.56 -7.33 37.84
CA ASN A 203 -12.31 -6.23 38.45
C ASN A 203 -13.55 -6.72 39.21
N SER A 204 -14.34 -7.63 38.60
CA SER A 204 -15.51 -8.21 39.26
C SER A 204 -15.13 -8.96 40.55
N ALA A 205 -14.04 -9.73 40.52
CA ALA A 205 -13.54 -10.45 41.69
C ALA A 205 -13.05 -9.49 42.80
N ILE A 206 -12.36 -8.41 42.44
CA ILE A 206 -11.91 -7.38 43.39
C ILE A 206 -13.12 -6.67 44.02
N THR A 207 -14.11 -6.27 43.22
CA THR A 207 -15.34 -5.65 43.74
C THR A 207 -16.06 -6.57 44.71
N ALA A 208 -16.15 -7.87 44.42
CA ALA A 208 -16.76 -8.84 45.33
C ALA A 208 -15.98 -9.01 46.66
N ARG A 209 -14.64 -9.05 46.59
CA ARG A 209 -13.78 -9.09 47.79
C ARG A 209 -13.90 -7.82 48.62
N LEU A 210 -13.97 -6.66 47.96
CA LEU A 210 -14.15 -5.37 48.63
C LEU A 210 -15.48 -5.33 49.39
N ALA A 211 -16.58 -5.71 48.74
CA ALA A 211 -17.90 -5.79 49.40
C ALA A 211 -17.89 -6.75 50.60
N THR A 212 -17.17 -7.87 50.49
CA THR A 212 -17.01 -8.83 51.60
C THR A 212 -16.24 -8.21 52.76
N LEU A 213 -15.12 -7.55 52.49
CA LEU A 213 -14.31 -6.87 53.50
C LEU A 213 -15.08 -5.73 54.17
N GLU A 214 -15.82 -4.93 53.41
CA GLU A 214 -16.70 -3.89 53.96
C GLU A 214 -17.75 -4.47 54.91
N ALA A 215 -18.39 -5.59 54.54
CA ALA A 215 -19.35 -6.28 55.40
C ALA A 215 -18.69 -6.83 56.69
N GLN A 216 -17.48 -7.36 56.59
CA GLN A 216 -16.69 -7.81 57.75
C GLN A 216 -16.33 -6.65 58.68
N VAL A 217 -15.90 -5.50 58.12
CA VAL A 217 -15.60 -4.29 58.91
C VAL A 217 -16.84 -3.79 59.64
N VAL A 218 -18.01 -3.77 59.00
CA VAL A 218 -19.29 -3.41 59.65
C VAL A 218 -19.62 -4.38 60.78
N THR A 219 -19.43 -5.68 60.55
CA THR A 219 -19.67 -6.72 61.56
C THR A 219 -18.72 -6.54 62.75
N HIS A 220 -17.44 -6.31 62.50
CA HIS A 220 -16.42 -6.10 63.52
C HIS A 220 -16.74 -4.89 64.40
N LYS A 221 -17.11 -3.75 63.78
CA LYS A 221 -17.54 -2.54 64.51
C LYS A 221 -18.76 -2.81 65.41
N ARG A 222 -19.74 -3.58 64.92
CA ARG A 222 -20.90 -3.99 65.73
C ARG A 222 -20.51 -4.87 66.91
N THR A 223 -19.59 -5.81 66.71
CA THR A 223 -19.10 -6.67 67.80
C THR A 223 -18.30 -5.89 68.84
N GLN A 224 -17.45 -4.94 68.41
CA GLN A 224 -16.73 -4.04 69.32
C GLN A 224 -17.70 -3.21 70.17
N ALA A 225 -18.68 -2.54 69.55
CA ALA A 225 -19.69 -1.77 70.29
C ALA A 225 -20.57 -2.63 71.22
N ARG A 226 -20.69 -3.94 70.99
CA ARG A 226 -21.38 -4.86 71.91
C ARG A 226 -20.49 -5.23 73.10
N LEU A 227 -19.20 -5.47 72.87
CA LEU A 227 -18.22 -5.75 73.91
C LEU A 227 -18.09 -4.56 74.86
N GLU A 228 -17.92 -3.35 74.34
CA GLU A 228 -17.86 -2.11 75.13
C GLU A 228 -19.08 -1.94 76.04
N ARG A 229 -20.29 -2.25 75.53
CA ARG A 229 -21.52 -2.22 76.34
C ARG A 229 -21.56 -3.31 77.41
N LEU A 230 -21.00 -4.48 77.14
CA LEU A 230 -20.93 -5.57 78.10
C LEU A 230 -19.95 -5.22 79.23
N GLU A 231 -18.79 -4.68 78.89
CA GLU A 231 -17.78 -4.18 79.83
C GLU A 231 -18.37 -3.11 80.74
N ALA A 232 -19.01 -2.08 80.17
CA ALA A 232 -19.67 -1.03 80.95
C ALA A 232 -20.74 -1.58 81.91
N ARG A 233 -21.50 -2.60 81.49
CA ARG A 233 -22.50 -3.26 82.33
C ARG A 233 -21.89 -4.09 83.46
N PHE A 234 -20.76 -4.75 83.20
CA PHE A 234 -20.01 -5.47 84.23
C PHE A 234 -19.44 -4.51 85.27
N GLU A 235 -18.79 -3.43 84.85
CA GLU A 235 -18.28 -2.39 85.75
C GLU A 235 -19.38 -1.82 86.64
N ALA A 236 -20.55 -1.49 86.05
CA ALA A 236 -21.71 -1.02 86.82
C ALA A 236 -22.21 -2.03 87.87
N MET A 237 -22.19 -3.33 87.56
CA MET A 237 -22.56 -4.38 88.52
C MET A 237 -21.56 -4.52 89.67
N PHE A 238 -20.25 -4.38 89.40
CA PHE A 238 -19.23 -4.41 90.44
C PHE A 238 -19.34 -3.20 91.38
N HIS A 239 -19.54 -2.00 90.83
CA HIS A 239 -19.77 -0.79 91.64
C HIS A 239 -21.03 -0.90 92.51
N ALA A 240 -22.16 -1.35 91.96
CA ALA A 240 -23.41 -1.49 92.70
C ALA A 240 -23.35 -2.52 93.85
N ARG A 241 -22.37 -3.44 93.81
CA ARG A 241 -22.16 -4.47 94.85
C ARG A 241 -21.18 -4.03 95.93
N ALA A 242 -20.34 -3.02 95.65
CA ALA A 242 -19.40 -2.43 96.61
C ALA A 242 -20.06 -1.37 97.52
N GLU A 243 -21.24 -0.87 97.17
CA GLU A 243 -22.01 0.14 97.93
C GLU A 243 -23.06 -0.46 98.89
N LYS A 244 -23.11 -1.80 99.05
CA LYS A 244 -23.96 -2.52 100.01
C LYS A 244 -23.12 -3.21 101.07
#